data_AF-A0A485MAZ1-F1
#
_entry.id   AF-A0A485MAZ1-F1
#
_cell.length_a   1.000
_cell.length_b   1.000
_cell.length_c   1.000
_cell.angle_alpha   90.00
_cell.angle_beta   90.00
_cell.angle_gamma   90.00
#
_symmetry.space_group_name_H-M   'P 1'
#
loop_
_entity.id
_entity.type
_entity.pdbx_description
1 polymer ?
#
loop_
_entity_poly.entity_id
_entity_poly.type
_entity_poly.pdbx_seq_one_letter_code
_entity_poly.pdbx_strand_id
1 'polypeptide(L)'
;MKTIKEKKKERQRLRKSAKTRRVTQRKPSSGPVCRLCLREPGDPEKLGEFLQKDNLSVHYFCLILSSKLPQRGQSNRGFHGFLPEDIKKEAARASRKICFVCKKKGAAINCQKDQCVRNFHLPCGQERGCLSQFFGEYKSFCGKHRPTQDIQQGKAGEESCVLCCEDLSQASVENIQSPCCSQTVYHRKCIQKYAHTSAKHFFKCPQCNNREEFPQEMLRMGIHIPDRRWRLILCATCGSHGTHRDCSSLRANSKKWECEECAPSAEATDHTLENSGAVPCCSSTFHSGGHFCRDTSLEQNPGPSCTDWPGPYLLEKPESSGGRRGHSWQSKGVRITKSSKKSK
;
A
#
# COMPACT_ATOMS: atom_id res chain seq x y z
N MET A 1 10.20 -50.06 -42.38
CA MET A 1 8.73 -49.89 -42.40
C MET A 1 8.13 -50.71 -41.26
N LYS A 2 7.63 -50.10 -40.18
CA LYS A 2 7.05 -50.82 -39.03
C LYS A 2 5.65 -51.34 -39.38
N THR A 3 5.35 -52.57 -38.97
CA THR A 3 4.15 -53.31 -39.41
C THR A 3 2.86 -52.72 -38.81
N ILE A 4 1.72 -52.92 -39.48
CA ILE A 4 0.40 -52.38 -39.08
C ILE A 4 -0.01 -52.85 -37.67
N LYS A 5 0.47 -54.03 -37.22
CA LYS A 5 0.25 -54.55 -35.86
C LYS A 5 1.02 -53.77 -34.79
N GLU A 6 2.22 -53.28 -35.08
CA GLU A 6 3.03 -52.50 -34.13
C GLU A 6 2.46 -51.10 -33.92
N LYS A 7 1.98 -50.44 -34.99
CA LYS A 7 1.31 -49.12 -34.90
C LYS A 7 0.01 -49.15 -34.07
N LYS A 8 -0.72 -50.27 -34.09
CA LYS A 8 -1.93 -50.46 -33.27
C LYS A 8 -1.60 -50.61 -31.78
N LYS A 9 -0.54 -51.34 -31.44
CA LYS A 9 -0.11 -51.56 -30.05
C LYS A 9 0.43 -50.28 -29.40
N GLU A 10 1.09 -49.43 -30.19
CA GLU A 10 1.60 -48.12 -29.75
C GLU A 10 0.48 -47.08 -29.54
N ARG A 11 -0.52 -47.03 -30.44
CA ARG A 11 -1.73 -46.20 -30.23
C ARG A 11 -2.56 -46.64 -29.02
N GLN A 12 -2.55 -47.92 -28.66
CA GLN A 12 -3.23 -48.43 -27.47
C GLN A 12 -2.47 -48.14 -26.16
N ARG A 13 -1.12 -48.10 -26.20
CA ARG A 13 -0.29 -47.65 -25.08
C ARG A 13 -0.38 -46.13 -24.85
N LEU A 14 -0.42 -45.33 -25.91
CA LEU A 14 -0.57 -43.87 -25.82
C LEU A 14 -1.98 -43.43 -25.35
N ARG A 15 -3.02 -44.23 -25.60
CA ARG A 15 -4.38 -43.97 -25.08
C ARG A 15 -4.59 -44.33 -23.60
N LYS A 16 -3.73 -45.15 -23.00
CA LYS A 16 -3.84 -45.55 -21.57
C LYS A 16 -3.10 -44.63 -20.59
N SER A 17 -2.36 -43.63 -21.07
CA SER A 17 -1.68 -42.63 -20.23
C SER A 17 -2.44 -41.30 -20.12
N ALA A 18 -3.63 -41.19 -20.72
CA ALA A 18 -4.53 -40.05 -20.53
C ALA A 18 -5.47 -40.29 -19.34
N LYS A 19 -4.91 -40.57 -18.15
CA LYS A 19 -5.68 -40.57 -16.90
C LYS A 19 -5.90 -39.11 -16.52
N THR A 20 -7.09 -38.63 -16.81
CA THR A 20 -7.66 -37.36 -16.37
C THR A 20 -7.24 -37.08 -14.92
N ARG A 21 -6.30 -36.14 -14.73
CA ARG A 21 -6.15 -35.46 -13.44
C ARG A 21 -7.47 -34.76 -13.21
N ARG A 22 -8.35 -35.37 -12.42
CA ARG A 22 -9.46 -34.67 -11.77
C ARG A 22 -8.81 -33.48 -11.09
N VAL A 23 -9.00 -32.30 -11.66
CA VAL A 23 -8.87 -31.05 -10.93
C VAL A 23 -9.86 -31.23 -9.79
N THR A 24 -9.34 -31.55 -8.60
CA THR A 24 -10.10 -31.40 -7.38
C THR A 24 -10.55 -29.96 -7.38
N GLN A 25 -11.85 -29.75 -7.67
CA GLN A 25 -12.46 -28.46 -7.46
C GLN A 25 -12.22 -28.17 -5.98
N ARG A 26 -11.28 -27.27 -5.70
CA ARG A 26 -11.11 -26.71 -4.37
C ARG A 26 -12.49 -26.17 -3.99
N LYS A 27 -13.05 -26.70 -2.90
CA LYS A 27 -14.27 -26.17 -2.29
C LYS A 27 -14.16 -24.63 -2.29
N PRO A 28 -15.20 -23.88 -2.71
CA PRO A 28 -15.15 -22.43 -2.60
C PRO A 28 -14.86 -22.09 -1.14
N SER A 29 -13.78 -21.35 -0.92
CA SER A 29 -13.38 -20.93 0.42
C SER A 29 -14.54 -20.17 1.05
N SER A 30 -15.05 -20.67 2.17
CA SER A 30 -16.18 -20.09 2.91
C SER A 30 -15.77 -18.86 3.73
N GLY A 31 -14.64 -18.23 3.39
CA GLY A 31 -14.07 -17.10 4.12
C GLY A 31 -14.68 -15.76 3.70
N PRO A 32 -14.60 -14.74 4.57
CA PRO A 32 -15.02 -13.39 4.21
C PRO A 32 -14.17 -12.83 3.07
N VAL A 33 -14.82 -12.23 2.07
CA VAL A 33 -14.14 -11.57 0.94
C VAL A 33 -14.42 -10.07 0.97
N CYS A 34 -13.45 -9.29 0.50
CA CYS A 34 -13.59 -7.84 0.38
C CYS A 34 -14.69 -7.47 -0.62
N ARG A 35 -15.63 -6.61 -0.20
CA ARG A 35 -16.77 -6.17 -1.02
C ARG A 35 -16.37 -5.42 -2.30
N LEU A 36 -15.19 -4.80 -2.33
CA LEU A 36 -14.72 -3.96 -3.45
C LEU A 36 -13.86 -4.72 -4.45
N CYS A 37 -12.98 -5.63 -4.01
CA CYS A 37 -12.08 -6.36 -4.91
C CYS A 37 -12.40 -7.86 -5.04
N LEU A 38 -13.36 -8.37 -4.26
CA LEU A 38 -13.81 -9.76 -4.26
C LEU A 38 -12.67 -10.78 -4.01
N ARG A 39 -11.64 -10.37 -3.28
CA ARG A 39 -10.55 -11.23 -2.82
C ARG A 39 -10.62 -11.41 -1.29
N GLU A 40 -10.09 -12.53 -0.83
CA GLU A 40 -9.78 -12.81 0.57
C GLU A 40 -8.81 -11.77 1.16
N PRO A 41 -8.64 -11.72 2.51
CA PRO A 41 -7.82 -10.72 3.19
C PRO A 41 -6.42 -10.52 2.63
N GLY A 42 -5.77 -11.60 2.19
CA GLY A 42 -4.43 -11.56 1.62
C GLY A 42 -3.40 -10.94 2.57
N ASP A 43 -2.43 -10.25 1.97
CA ASP A 43 -1.32 -9.61 2.66
C ASP A 43 -1.69 -8.17 3.10
N PRO A 44 -1.74 -7.87 4.42
CA PRO A 44 -2.06 -6.53 4.93
C PRO A 44 -1.09 -5.44 4.49
N GLU A 45 0.17 -5.78 4.16
CA GLU A 45 1.14 -4.79 3.64
C GLU A 45 0.71 -4.28 2.25
N LYS A 46 0.06 -5.14 1.45
CA LYS A 46 -0.37 -4.83 0.09
C LYS A 46 -1.77 -4.29 -0.01
N LEU A 47 -2.68 -4.77 0.85
CA LEU A 47 -4.11 -4.46 0.77
C LEU A 47 -4.60 -3.61 1.96
N GLY A 48 -3.74 -3.36 2.93
CA GLY A 48 -4.12 -2.73 4.19
C GLY A 48 -4.87 -3.71 5.09
N GLU A 49 -5.23 -3.24 6.28
CA GLU A 49 -5.99 -4.02 7.25
C GLU A 49 -7.29 -4.55 6.63
N PHE A 50 -7.61 -5.82 6.91
CA PHE A 50 -8.88 -6.41 6.51
C PHE A 50 -9.92 -6.14 7.58
N LEU A 51 -10.82 -5.21 7.29
CA LEU A 51 -11.82 -4.76 8.24
C LEU A 51 -13.11 -5.54 8.03
N GLN A 52 -13.68 -6.04 9.12
CA GLN A 52 -14.94 -6.76 9.12
C GLN A 52 -15.86 -6.23 10.21
N LYS A 53 -17.08 -5.87 9.81
CA LYS A 53 -18.14 -5.46 10.73
C LYS A 53 -19.49 -5.90 10.17
N ASP A 54 -20.28 -6.58 10.99
CA ASP A 54 -21.54 -7.20 10.60
C ASP A 54 -21.33 -8.11 9.36
N ASN A 55 -22.12 -7.92 8.31
CA ASN A 55 -22.03 -8.67 7.04
C ASN A 55 -21.22 -7.95 5.95
N LEU A 56 -20.34 -7.00 6.33
CA LEU A 56 -19.52 -6.25 5.40
C LEU A 56 -18.03 -6.41 5.74
N SER A 57 -17.27 -6.90 4.77
CA SER A 57 -15.81 -7.01 4.87
C SER A 57 -15.13 -6.25 3.75
N VAL A 58 -14.03 -5.57 4.06
CA VAL A 58 -13.35 -4.68 3.11
C VAL A 58 -11.89 -4.44 3.50
N HIS A 59 -11.01 -4.41 2.51
CA HIS A 59 -9.62 -3.98 2.66
C HIS A 59 -9.53 -2.47 2.88
N TYR A 60 -8.76 -2.02 3.86
CA TYR A 60 -8.57 -0.59 4.14
C TYR A 60 -8.05 0.17 2.92
N PHE A 61 -7.07 -0.36 2.18
CA PHE A 61 -6.58 0.32 0.99
C PHE A 61 -7.59 0.33 -0.16
N CYS A 62 -8.52 -0.63 -0.22
CA CYS A 62 -9.62 -0.55 -1.16
C CYS A 62 -10.60 0.58 -0.80
N LEU A 63 -10.78 0.93 0.47
CA LEU A 63 -11.62 2.06 0.88
C LEU A 63 -10.99 3.38 0.42
N ILE A 64 -9.79 3.68 0.90
CA ILE A 64 -9.17 5.01 0.70
C ILE A 64 -8.83 5.28 -0.77
N LEU A 65 -8.55 4.24 -1.57
CA LEU A 65 -8.21 4.38 -2.99
C LEU A 65 -9.43 4.31 -3.92
N SER A 66 -10.64 4.07 -3.40
CA SER A 66 -11.85 4.01 -4.22
C SER A 66 -12.23 5.40 -4.75
N SER A 67 -12.34 5.53 -6.07
CA SER A 67 -12.43 6.82 -6.76
C SER A 67 -13.65 7.68 -6.43
N LYS A 68 -14.73 7.09 -5.91
CA LYS A 68 -15.98 7.82 -5.60
C LYS A 68 -16.55 7.44 -4.23
N LEU A 69 -15.69 7.06 -3.28
CA LEU A 69 -16.09 6.76 -1.92
C LEU A 69 -15.78 7.95 -0.97
N PRO A 70 -16.79 8.63 -0.43
CA PRO A 70 -16.55 9.73 0.51
C PRO A 70 -16.30 9.21 1.94
N GLN A 71 -15.37 9.85 2.65
CA GLN A 71 -15.14 9.64 4.08
C GLN A 71 -15.83 10.75 4.88
N ARG A 72 -17.11 10.55 5.24
CA ARG A 72 -17.94 11.57 5.92
C ARG A 72 -18.21 11.28 7.39
N GLY A 73 -17.95 10.05 7.83
CA GLY A 73 -18.12 9.66 9.22
C GLY A 73 -16.98 10.15 10.10
N GLN A 74 -17.24 10.28 11.41
CA GLN A 74 -16.19 10.39 12.42
C GLN A 74 -15.29 9.15 12.37
N SER A 75 -14.02 9.28 12.77
CA SER A 75 -13.03 8.20 12.71
C SER A 75 -13.42 6.93 13.47
N ASN A 76 -14.25 7.05 14.50
CA ASN A 76 -14.78 5.93 15.32
C ASN A 76 -16.08 5.30 14.74
N ARG A 77 -16.66 5.85 13.67
CA ARG A 77 -17.89 5.34 13.05
C ARG A 77 -17.57 4.60 11.74
N GLY A 78 -18.33 3.53 11.49
CA GLY A 78 -18.16 2.70 10.29
C GLY A 78 -16.77 2.05 10.24
N PHE A 79 -16.13 2.15 9.08
CA PHE A 79 -14.77 1.67 8.81
C PHE A 79 -13.83 2.87 8.73
N HIS A 80 -13.26 3.34 9.84
CA HIS A 80 -12.46 4.58 9.90
C HIS A 80 -13.16 5.82 9.29
N GLY A 81 -14.45 6.02 9.54
CA GLY A 81 -15.23 7.12 8.97
C GLY A 81 -15.85 6.84 7.58
N PHE A 82 -15.60 5.66 6.99
CA PHE A 82 -16.36 5.19 5.83
C PHE A 82 -17.65 4.50 6.26
N LEU A 83 -18.79 5.03 5.80
CA LEU A 83 -20.11 4.51 6.17
C LEU A 83 -20.46 3.26 5.34
N PRO A 84 -21.03 2.19 5.95
CA PRO A 84 -21.41 0.97 5.24
C PRO A 84 -22.30 1.21 4.01
N GLU A 85 -23.20 2.18 4.06
CA GLU A 85 -24.12 2.55 2.99
C GLU A 85 -23.36 3.11 1.78
N ASP A 86 -22.36 3.95 2.03
CA ASP A 86 -21.52 4.54 0.98
C ASP A 86 -20.58 3.50 0.37
N ILE A 87 -20.07 2.56 1.17
CA ILE A 87 -19.30 1.40 0.67
C ILE A 87 -20.17 0.53 -0.26
N LYS A 88 -21.42 0.26 0.12
CA LYS A 88 -22.36 -0.50 -0.72
C LYS A 88 -22.67 0.23 -2.03
N LYS A 89 -22.89 1.55 -1.97
CA LYS A 89 -23.10 2.41 -3.17
C LYS A 89 -21.87 2.39 -4.07
N GLU A 90 -20.67 2.48 -3.50
CA GLU A 90 -19.42 2.45 -4.27
C GLU A 90 -19.21 1.08 -4.93
N ALA A 91 -19.47 -0.02 -4.22
CA ALA A 91 -19.43 -1.36 -4.79
C ALA A 91 -20.43 -1.51 -5.96
N ALA A 92 -21.64 -0.95 -5.82
CA ALA A 92 -22.64 -0.93 -6.89
C ALA A 92 -22.21 -0.06 -8.09
N ARG A 93 -21.48 1.04 -7.88
CA ARG A 93 -20.86 1.82 -8.97
C ARG A 93 -19.76 1.03 -9.66
N ALA A 94 -18.85 0.45 -8.88
CA ALA A 94 -17.71 -0.31 -9.35
C ALA A 94 -18.12 -1.56 -10.14
N SER A 95 -19.26 -2.17 -9.82
CA SER A 95 -19.81 -3.33 -10.56
C SER A 95 -20.10 -3.02 -12.03
N ARG A 96 -20.24 -1.74 -12.42
CA ARG A 96 -20.41 -1.31 -13.82
C ARG A 96 -19.09 -1.03 -14.52
N LYS A 97 -17.95 -1.07 -13.82
CA LYS A 97 -16.62 -0.76 -14.34
C LYS A 97 -15.81 -2.03 -14.56
N ILE A 98 -15.15 -2.12 -15.71
CA ILE A 98 -14.36 -3.27 -16.13
C ILE A 98 -12.89 -3.01 -15.79
N CYS A 99 -12.26 -3.97 -15.11
CA CYS A 99 -10.83 -3.95 -14.85
C CYS A 99 -10.04 -4.13 -16.16
N PHE A 100 -9.15 -3.20 -16.49
CA PHE A 100 -8.36 -3.28 -17.73
C PHE A 100 -7.36 -4.46 -17.72
N VAL A 101 -7.03 -4.97 -16.53
CA VAL A 101 -6.09 -6.10 -16.32
C VAL A 101 -6.80 -7.44 -16.44
N CYS A 102 -7.74 -7.74 -15.54
CA CYS A 102 -8.40 -9.06 -15.49
C CYS A 102 -9.69 -9.15 -16.32
N LYS A 103 -10.15 -8.04 -16.92
CA LYS A 103 -11.37 -7.92 -17.74
C LYS A 103 -12.68 -8.22 -17.01
N LYS A 104 -12.66 -8.42 -15.69
CA LYS A 104 -13.86 -8.60 -14.86
C LYS A 104 -14.44 -7.27 -14.39
N LYS A 105 -15.75 -7.26 -14.11
CA LYS A 105 -16.48 -6.15 -13.47
C LYS A 105 -16.07 -5.98 -12.00
N GLY A 106 -16.30 -4.80 -11.42
CA GLY A 106 -16.01 -4.51 -10.01
C GLY A 106 -14.83 -3.58 -9.77
N ALA A 107 -14.26 -2.99 -10.83
CA ALA A 107 -13.07 -2.15 -10.73
C ALA A 107 -13.38 -0.78 -10.10
N ALA A 108 -13.15 -0.66 -8.78
CA ALA A 108 -13.46 0.56 -8.03
C ALA A 108 -12.46 1.70 -8.28
N ILE A 109 -11.22 1.40 -8.67
CA ILE A 109 -10.16 2.40 -8.85
C ILE A 109 -10.04 2.79 -10.31
N ASN A 110 -9.95 4.09 -10.60
CA ASN A 110 -9.65 4.63 -11.93
C ASN A 110 -8.29 5.31 -11.96
N CYS A 111 -7.72 5.40 -13.16
CA CYS A 111 -6.58 6.28 -13.41
C CYS A 111 -7.02 7.74 -13.33
N GLN A 112 -6.28 8.58 -12.60
CA GLN A 112 -6.62 9.99 -12.38
C GLN A 112 -6.10 10.95 -13.47
N LYS A 113 -5.37 10.44 -14.47
CA LYS A 113 -4.96 11.23 -15.63
C LYS A 113 -6.18 11.58 -16.46
N ASP A 114 -6.29 12.85 -16.84
CA ASP A 114 -7.37 13.35 -17.70
C ASP A 114 -7.55 12.48 -18.94
N GLN A 115 -8.81 12.25 -19.30
CA GLN A 115 -9.23 11.42 -20.43
C GLN A 115 -8.81 9.93 -20.36
N CYS A 116 -8.15 9.48 -19.28
CA CYS A 116 -7.85 8.07 -19.10
C CYS A 116 -9.07 7.30 -18.58
N VAL A 117 -9.55 6.34 -19.37
CA VAL A 117 -10.72 5.52 -19.02
C VAL A 117 -10.37 4.20 -18.31
N ARG A 118 -9.10 4.00 -17.94
CA ARG A 118 -8.65 2.74 -17.32
C ARG A 118 -9.15 2.64 -15.88
N ASN A 119 -9.84 1.54 -15.58
CA ASN A 119 -10.27 1.16 -14.24
C ASN A 119 -9.57 -0.15 -13.85
N PHE A 120 -9.25 -0.35 -12.58
CA PHE A 120 -8.63 -1.58 -12.08
C PHE A 120 -9.06 -1.90 -10.65
N HIS A 121 -8.95 -3.18 -10.27
CA HIS A 121 -8.92 -3.57 -8.87
C HIS A 121 -7.55 -3.25 -8.30
N LEU A 122 -7.45 -2.87 -7.02
CA LEU A 122 -6.17 -2.59 -6.36
C LEU A 122 -5.12 -3.72 -6.58
N PRO A 123 -5.40 -4.99 -6.23
CA PRO A 123 -4.43 -6.07 -6.46
C PRO A 123 -4.01 -6.21 -7.94
N CYS A 124 -4.97 -6.11 -8.86
CA CYS A 124 -4.68 -6.22 -10.29
C CYS A 124 -3.81 -5.04 -10.79
N GLY A 125 -4.02 -3.85 -10.23
CA GLY A 125 -3.21 -2.68 -10.51
C GLY A 125 -1.78 -2.88 -10.06
N GLN A 126 -1.58 -3.33 -8.82
CA GLN A 126 -0.27 -3.62 -8.24
C GLN A 126 0.50 -4.66 -9.08
N GLU A 127 -0.15 -5.78 -9.44
CA GLU A 127 0.41 -6.83 -10.30
C GLU A 127 0.81 -6.33 -11.71
N ARG A 128 0.28 -5.20 -12.17
CA ARG A 128 0.57 -4.60 -13.49
C ARG A 128 1.28 -3.25 -13.41
N GLY A 129 1.89 -2.94 -12.27
CA GLY A 129 2.68 -1.72 -12.09
C GLY A 129 1.87 -0.42 -12.14
N CYS A 130 0.57 -0.46 -11.80
CA CYS A 130 -0.17 0.76 -11.47
C CYS A 130 0.30 1.30 -10.12
N LEU A 131 0.27 2.61 -9.97
CA LEU A 131 0.74 3.31 -8.77
C LEU A 131 -0.45 3.95 -8.07
N SER A 132 -0.57 3.72 -6.77
CA SER A 132 -1.57 4.38 -5.91
C SER A 132 -0.83 5.22 -4.87
N GLN A 133 -1.26 6.46 -4.69
CA GLN A 133 -0.70 7.41 -3.74
C GLN A 133 -1.52 7.38 -2.45
N PHE A 134 -0.84 7.35 -1.30
CA PHE A 134 -1.48 7.25 0.03
C PHE A 134 -1.48 8.59 0.78
N PHE A 135 -1.58 9.69 0.03
CA PHE A 135 -1.61 11.04 0.57
C PHE A 135 -2.60 11.91 -0.22
N GLY A 136 -3.01 13.04 0.38
CA GLY A 136 -3.92 13.99 -0.24
C GLY A 136 -5.23 13.34 -0.68
N GLU A 137 -5.53 13.41 -1.98
CA GLU A 137 -6.75 12.86 -2.60
C GLU A 137 -6.67 11.37 -2.96
N TYR A 138 -5.64 10.65 -2.50
CA TYR A 138 -5.47 9.21 -2.73
C TYR A 138 -5.47 8.80 -4.22
N LYS A 139 -4.77 9.59 -5.04
CA LYS A 139 -4.77 9.45 -6.51
C LYS A 139 -4.14 8.12 -6.94
N SER A 140 -4.71 7.53 -7.99
CA SER A 140 -4.22 6.29 -8.57
C SER A 140 -3.97 6.44 -10.07
N PHE A 141 -2.94 5.78 -10.58
CA PHE A 141 -2.45 5.93 -11.95
C PHE A 141 -2.15 4.57 -12.58
N CYS A 142 -2.59 4.39 -13.83
CA CYS A 142 -2.21 3.20 -14.59
C CYS A 142 -0.71 3.24 -14.95
N GLY A 143 -0.12 2.11 -15.33
CA GLY A 143 1.30 2.05 -15.68
C GLY A 143 1.79 3.02 -16.78
N LYS A 144 0.88 3.54 -17.62
CA LYS A 144 1.22 4.59 -18.63
C LYS A 144 1.27 6.02 -18.07
N HIS A 145 0.57 6.26 -16.97
CA HIS A 145 0.37 7.61 -16.41
C HIS A 145 0.88 7.72 -14.97
N ARG A 146 1.54 6.68 -14.45
CA ARG A 146 2.11 6.72 -13.12
C ARG A 146 3.28 7.71 -13.09
N PRO A 147 3.52 8.34 -11.93
CA PRO A 147 4.79 8.99 -11.66
C PRO A 147 5.97 8.03 -11.87
N THR A 148 7.05 8.56 -12.42
CA THR A 148 8.33 7.88 -12.65
C THR A 148 9.47 8.71 -12.06
N GLN A 149 10.63 8.05 -11.91
CA GLN A 149 11.92 8.66 -11.63
C GLN A 149 12.85 8.34 -12.81
N ASP A 150 13.77 9.25 -13.09
CA ASP A 150 14.82 9.01 -14.07
C ASP A 150 15.99 8.30 -13.36
N ILE A 151 15.83 6.99 -13.17
CA ILE A 151 16.86 6.16 -12.55
C ILE A 151 17.84 5.77 -13.66
N GLN A 152 19.01 6.42 -13.68
CA GLN A 152 20.10 5.99 -14.55
C GLN A 152 20.49 4.58 -14.14
N GLN A 153 20.32 3.61 -15.03
CA GLN A 153 20.82 2.27 -14.79
C GLN A 153 22.35 2.32 -14.87
N GLY A 154 23.04 2.21 -13.74
CA GLY A 154 24.46 1.89 -13.72
C GLY A 154 24.74 0.58 -14.46
N LYS A 155 26.01 0.32 -14.79
CA LYS A 155 26.39 -0.97 -15.38
C LYS A 155 25.92 -2.10 -14.47
N ALA A 156 25.27 -3.12 -15.05
CA ALA A 156 24.74 -4.25 -14.29
C ALA A 156 25.85 -4.90 -13.45
N GLY A 157 25.72 -4.83 -12.12
CA GLY A 157 26.63 -5.48 -11.16
C GLY A 157 27.33 -4.57 -10.13
N GLU A 158 27.15 -3.25 -10.16
CA GLU A 158 27.85 -2.34 -9.22
C GLU A 158 26.93 -1.63 -8.20
N GLU A 159 25.60 -1.76 -8.32
CA GLU A 159 24.65 -1.04 -7.45
C GLU A 159 23.77 -2.00 -6.64
N SER A 160 23.85 -1.91 -5.32
CA SER A 160 23.07 -2.71 -4.36
C SER A 160 22.15 -1.84 -3.51
N CYS A 161 21.05 -2.44 -3.03
CA CYS A 161 20.14 -1.75 -2.12
C CYS A 161 20.78 -1.59 -0.74
N VAL A 162 20.97 -0.36 -0.28
CA VAL A 162 21.61 -0.06 1.02
C VAL A 162 20.85 -0.63 2.24
N LEU A 163 19.56 -0.95 2.10
CA LEU A 163 18.75 -1.47 3.21
C LEU A 163 18.87 -2.99 3.40
N CYS A 164 19.15 -3.75 2.35
CA CYS A 164 19.23 -5.22 2.43
C CYS A 164 20.53 -5.81 1.86
N CYS A 165 21.40 -4.97 1.30
CA CYS A 165 22.67 -5.34 0.68
C CYS A 165 22.55 -6.35 -0.47
N GLU A 166 21.37 -6.43 -1.12
CA GLU A 166 21.13 -7.28 -2.30
C GLU A 166 21.12 -6.44 -3.58
N ASP A 167 21.38 -7.10 -4.71
CA ASP A 167 21.36 -6.49 -6.05
C ASP A 167 20.00 -5.86 -6.36
N LEU A 168 20.04 -4.71 -7.02
CA LEU A 168 18.83 -4.03 -7.47
C LEU A 168 18.10 -4.84 -8.55
N SER A 169 16.77 -4.67 -8.61
CA SER A 169 15.97 -5.34 -9.64
C SER A 169 16.32 -4.81 -11.02
N GLN A 170 16.37 -5.68 -12.03
CA GLN A 170 16.44 -5.26 -13.43
C GLN A 170 15.21 -4.42 -13.83
N ALA A 171 14.07 -4.65 -13.18
CA ALA A 171 12.86 -3.88 -13.40
C ALA A 171 12.90 -2.57 -12.61
N SER A 172 13.05 -1.44 -13.30
CA SER A 172 13.12 -0.11 -12.67
C SER A 172 11.92 0.22 -11.77
N VAL A 173 10.75 -0.38 -12.03
CA VAL A 173 9.53 -0.17 -11.24
C VAL A 173 9.58 -0.74 -9.82
N GLU A 174 10.45 -1.72 -9.58
CA GLU A 174 10.69 -2.35 -8.27
C GLU A 174 11.79 -1.64 -7.48
N ASN A 175 12.44 -0.65 -8.09
CA ASN A 175 13.45 0.19 -7.45
C ASN A 175 12.89 1.60 -7.23
N ILE A 176 13.50 2.34 -6.30
CA ILE A 176 13.17 3.72 -6.00
C ILE A 176 14.44 4.46 -5.59
N GLN A 177 14.61 5.67 -6.11
CA GLN A 177 15.81 6.47 -5.90
C GLN A 177 15.54 7.57 -4.86
N SER A 178 16.55 7.84 -4.03
CA SER A 178 16.56 8.97 -3.11
C SER A 178 16.61 10.29 -3.88
N PRO A 179 15.76 11.29 -3.56
CA PRO A 179 15.85 12.61 -4.18
C PRO A 179 16.97 13.49 -3.61
N CYS A 180 17.47 13.19 -2.41
CA CYS A 180 18.27 14.11 -1.61
C CYS A 180 19.75 13.75 -1.46
N CYS A 181 20.17 12.52 -1.77
CA CYS A 181 21.56 12.07 -1.61
C CYS A 181 22.02 11.15 -2.74
N SER A 182 23.30 11.28 -3.12
CA SER A 182 24.11 10.51 -4.08
C SER A 182 23.42 9.37 -4.81
N GLN A 183 22.40 9.69 -5.62
CA GLN A 183 21.63 8.77 -6.45
C GLN A 183 21.26 7.44 -5.77
N THR A 184 21.14 7.38 -4.45
CA THR A 184 21.03 6.11 -3.72
C THR A 184 19.72 5.42 -4.12
N VAL A 185 19.81 4.17 -4.57
CA VAL A 185 18.66 3.39 -5.00
C VAL A 185 18.34 2.30 -3.98
N TYR A 186 17.05 2.06 -3.77
CA TYR A 186 16.55 1.05 -2.87
C TYR A 186 15.55 0.16 -3.58
N HIS A 187 15.38 -1.08 -3.14
CA HIS A 187 14.17 -1.81 -3.49
C HIS A 187 12.98 -1.11 -2.88
N ARG A 188 11.94 -0.98 -3.70
CA ARG A 188 10.67 -0.39 -3.31
C ARG A 188 10.04 -1.14 -2.13
N LYS A 189 10.19 -2.47 -2.07
CA LYS A 189 9.78 -3.31 -0.93
C LYS A 189 10.57 -2.99 0.34
N CYS A 190 11.88 -2.79 0.25
CA CYS A 190 12.71 -2.47 1.42
C CYS A 190 12.32 -1.11 2.01
N ILE A 191 12.10 -0.11 1.15
CA ILE A 191 11.61 1.20 1.59
C ILE A 191 10.19 1.13 2.17
N GLN A 192 9.30 0.32 1.59
CA GLN A 192 7.95 0.13 2.11
C GLN A 192 7.97 -0.47 3.53
N LYS A 193 8.83 -1.46 3.78
CA LYS A 193 9.05 -2.01 5.13
C LYS A 193 9.64 -0.99 6.09
N TYR A 194 10.66 -0.24 5.65
CA TYR A 194 11.26 0.83 6.44
C TYR A 194 10.21 1.89 6.84
N ALA A 195 9.36 2.31 5.89
CA ALA A 195 8.24 3.22 6.16
C ALA A 195 7.26 2.66 7.19
N HIS A 196 6.95 1.37 7.10
CA HIS A 196 6.03 0.72 8.04
C HIS A 196 6.60 0.70 9.47
N THR A 197 7.87 0.35 9.62
CA THR A 197 8.55 0.25 10.92
C THR A 197 8.80 1.61 11.55
N SER A 198 9.25 2.59 10.77
CA SER A 198 9.55 3.93 11.28
C SER A 198 8.31 4.80 11.50
N ALA A 199 7.22 4.51 10.77
CA ALA A 199 6.03 5.34 10.71
C ALA A 199 6.34 6.81 10.36
N LYS A 200 5.30 7.65 10.27
CA LYS A 200 5.44 9.05 9.85
C LYS A 200 6.42 9.88 10.69
N HIS A 201 6.53 9.61 12.00
CA HIS A 201 7.35 10.41 12.91
C HIS A 201 8.86 10.23 12.73
N PHE A 202 9.31 9.07 12.26
CA PHE A 202 10.74 8.75 12.14
C PHE A 202 11.18 8.42 10.71
N PHE A 203 10.25 8.40 9.76
CA PHE A 203 10.58 8.14 8.36
C PHE A 203 11.35 9.31 7.74
N LYS A 204 12.61 9.05 7.40
CA LYS A 204 13.58 10.01 6.86
C LYS A 204 14.55 9.28 5.95
N CYS A 205 15.36 9.98 5.17
CA CYS A 205 16.37 9.32 4.34
C CYS A 205 17.32 8.48 5.23
N PRO A 206 17.50 7.17 4.99
CA PRO A 206 18.41 6.33 5.76
C PRO A 206 19.87 6.80 5.70
N GLN A 207 20.26 7.50 4.62
CA GLN A 207 21.64 7.87 4.37
C GLN A 207 22.00 9.25 4.91
N CYS A 208 21.20 10.28 4.62
CA CYS A 208 21.51 11.67 5.00
C CYS A 208 20.53 12.26 6.03
N ASN A 209 19.61 11.46 6.57
CA ASN A 209 18.58 11.90 7.52
C ASN A 209 17.64 13.02 7.03
N ASN A 210 17.60 13.34 5.72
CA ASN A 210 16.65 14.30 5.15
C ASN A 210 15.20 13.92 5.51
N ARG A 211 14.44 14.88 6.05
CA ARG A 211 13.07 14.69 6.57
C ARG A 211 11.99 15.33 5.71
N GLU A 212 12.35 15.91 4.56
CA GLU A 212 11.44 16.70 3.74
C GLU A 212 11.28 16.09 2.35
N GLU A 213 12.27 16.30 1.48
CA GLU A 213 12.27 15.81 0.10
C GLU A 213 12.12 14.29 0.03
N PHE A 214 12.86 13.56 0.88
CA PHE A 214 12.82 12.10 0.85
C PHE A 214 11.43 11.54 1.16
N PRO A 215 10.78 11.85 2.31
CA PRO A 215 9.41 11.40 2.55
C PRO A 215 8.41 11.82 1.47
N GLN A 216 8.51 13.07 0.98
CA GLN A 216 7.63 13.57 -0.07
C GLN A 216 7.76 12.76 -1.37
N GLU A 217 8.98 12.44 -1.79
CA GLU A 217 9.22 11.65 -2.98
C GLU A 217 8.75 10.20 -2.81
N MET A 218 8.99 9.59 -1.65
CA MET A 218 8.51 8.25 -1.35
C MET A 218 6.97 8.19 -1.41
N LEU A 219 6.28 9.19 -0.86
CA LEU A 219 4.82 9.34 -0.96
C LEU A 219 4.37 9.53 -2.42
N ARG A 220 5.02 10.44 -3.17
CA ARG A 220 4.74 10.71 -4.59
C ARG A 220 4.84 9.43 -5.40
N MET A 221 5.86 8.63 -5.11
CA MET A 221 6.11 7.35 -5.74
C MET A 221 5.23 6.23 -5.20
N GLY A 222 4.34 6.45 -4.22
CA GLY A 222 3.34 5.49 -3.77
C GLY A 222 3.80 4.54 -2.65
N ILE A 223 4.82 4.93 -1.88
CA ILE A 223 5.13 4.28 -0.60
C ILE A 223 4.09 4.73 0.43
N HIS A 224 3.46 3.77 1.10
CA HIS A 224 2.54 4.06 2.19
C HIS A 224 3.33 4.28 3.48
N ILE A 225 3.25 5.49 4.05
CA ILE A 225 3.85 5.83 5.34
C ILE A 225 2.70 5.92 6.36
N PRO A 226 2.54 4.93 7.25
CA PRO A 226 1.45 4.94 8.20
C PRO A 226 1.63 6.06 9.24
N ASP A 227 0.53 6.78 9.51
CA ASP A 227 0.44 7.74 10.62
C ASP A 227 0.05 6.99 11.90
N ARG A 228 1.01 6.28 12.49
CA ARG A 228 0.86 5.58 13.78
C ARG A 228 1.55 6.37 14.86
N ARG A 229 0.87 6.54 16.01
CA ARG A 229 1.47 7.22 17.14
C ARG A 229 2.46 6.27 17.78
N TRP A 230 3.70 6.72 17.91
CA TRP A 230 4.73 5.95 18.58
C TRP A 230 4.40 5.90 20.08
N ARG A 231 3.72 4.82 20.50
CA ARG A 231 3.39 4.57 21.91
C ARG A 231 3.93 3.21 22.29
N LEU A 232 5.04 3.22 23.02
CA LEU A 232 5.57 2.02 23.64
C LEU A 232 4.65 1.61 24.80
N ILE A 233 4.26 0.34 24.81
CA ILE A 233 3.60 -0.32 25.93
C ILE A 233 4.60 -1.32 26.49
N LEU A 234 5.02 -1.12 27.72
CA LEU A 234 5.90 -2.05 28.41
C LEU A 234 5.10 -3.25 28.92
N CYS A 235 5.77 -4.39 29.08
CA CYS A 235 5.19 -5.57 29.71
C CYS A 235 4.71 -5.20 31.12
N ALA A 236 3.45 -5.50 31.42
CA ALA A 236 2.84 -5.19 32.72
C ALA A 236 3.49 -5.97 33.88
N THR A 237 4.12 -7.11 33.59
CA THR A 237 4.74 -7.98 34.60
C THR A 237 6.20 -7.62 34.84
N CYS A 238 7.03 -7.64 33.79
CA CYS A 238 8.48 -7.45 33.93
C CYS A 238 8.96 -6.03 33.62
N GLY A 239 8.19 -5.24 32.86
CA GLY A 239 8.61 -3.91 32.38
C GLY A 239 9.83 -3.88 31.45
N SER A 240 10.57 -4.98 31.31
CA SER A 240 11.83 -5.07 30.56
C SER A 240 11.64 -5.20 29.06
N HIS A 241 10.49 -5.73 28.64
CA HIS A 241 10.09 -5.82 27.24
C HIS A 241 9.09 -4.72 26.91
N GLY A 242 9.10 -4.27 25.67
CA GLY A 242 8.17 -3.27 25.17
C GLY A 242 7.63 -3.66 23.80
N THR A 243 6.43 -3.17 23.50
CA THR A 243 5.79 -3.37 22.22
C THR A 243 5.12 -2.08 21.77
N HIS A 244 5.12 -1.77 20.48
CA HIS A 244 4.39 -0.60 20.01
C HIS A 244 2.90 -0.88 20.00
N ARG A 245 2.11 0.01 20.60
CA ARG A 245 0.65 -0.12 20.69
C ARG A 245 0.02 -0.43 19.34
N ASP A 246 0.40 0.35 18.33
CA ASP A 246 -0.20 0.30 17.01
C ASP A 246 0.46 -0.75 16.11
N CYS A 247 1.56 -1.43 16.52
CA CYS A 247 2.18 -2.50 15.74
C CYS A 247 1.75 -3.90 16.20
N SER A 248 1.40 -4.06 17.48
CA SER A 248 1.27 -5.40 18.09
C SER A 248 -0.15 -5.95 18.05
N SER A 249 -0.98 -5.45 17.13
CA SER A 249 -2.39 -5.84 16.95
C SER A 249 -3.18 -5.90 18.27
N LEU A 250 -2.79 -5.06 19.24
CA LEU A 250 -3.40 -5.03 20.55
C LEU A 250 -4.84 -4.54 20.42
N ARG A 251 -5.76 -5.16 21.16
CA ARG A 251 -7.16 -4.71 21.18
C ARG A 251 -7.18 -3.24 21.59
N ALA A 252 -7.98 -2.42 20.91
CA ALA A 252 -7.99 -0.95 21.06
C ALA A 252 -8.09 -0.45 22.52
N ASN A 253 -8.63 -1.28 23.42
CA ASN A 253 -8.85 -1.00 24.84
C ASN A 253 -8.01 -1.84 25.83
N SER A 254 -7.08 -2.69 25.40
CA SER A 254 -6.20 -3.40 26.34
C SER A 254 -5.20 -2.42 26.96
N LYS A 255 -5.36 -2.15 28.26
CA LYS A 255 -4.42 -1.33 29.05
C LYS A 255 -3.18 -2.11 29.52
N LYS A 256 -3.16 -3.43 29.31
CA LYS A 256 -2.10 -4.33 29.73
C LYS A 256 -1.65 -5.18 28.54
N TRP A 257 -0.34 -5.29 28.38
CA TRP A 257 0.35 -6.20 27.46
C TRP A 257 1.38 -6.97 28.29
N GLU A 258 1.55 -8.26 27.99
CA GLU A 258 2.56 -9.11 28.61
C GLU A 258 3.46 -9.65 27.50
N CYS A 259 4.77 -9.69 27.73
CA CYS A 259 5.70 -10.30 26.79
C CYS A 259 5.52 -11.81 26.76
N GLU A 260 6.07 -12.47 25.73
CA GLU A 260 5.96 -13.92 25.54
C GLU A 260 6.41 -14.72 26.78
N GLU A 261 7.44 -14.24 27.48
CA GLU A 261 7.97 -14.85 28.71
C GLU A 261 7.08 -14.64 29.94
N CYS A 262 6.28 -13.57 29.96
CA CYS A 262 5.40 -13.22 31.08
C CYS A 262 3.93 -13.56 30.83
N ALA A 263 3.56 -13.87 29.59
CA ALA A 263 2.22 -14.29 29.24
C ALA A 263 1.95 -15.65 29.90
N PRO A 264 0.77 -15.87 30.49
CA PRO A 264 0.42 -17.15 31.07
C PRO A 264 0.44 -18.21 29.97
N SER A 265 1.35 -19.18 30.11
CA SER A 265 1.33 -20.39 29.31
C SER A 265 -0.02 -21.06 29.55
N ALA A 266 -0.86 -21.16 28.53
CA ALA A 266 -2.06 -21.98 28.64
C ALA A 266 -1.61 -23.39 29.04
N GLU A 267 -1.96 -23.83 30.24
CA GLU A 267 -1.35 -25.00 30.86
C GLU A 267 -1.58 -26.28 30.03
N ALA A 268 -0.45 -26.92 29.71
CA ALA A 268 -0.18 -28.35 29.58
C ALA A 268 -1.14 -29.23 28.74
N THR A 269 -0.75 -29.49 27.50
CA THR A 269 -0.64 -30.88 27.01
C THR A 269 0.61 -31.07 26.17
N ASP A 270 1.33 -32.13 26.54
CA ASP A 270 2.50 -32.81 25.99
C ASP A 270 3.01 -32.50 24.57
N HIS A 271 4.33 -32.60 24.43
CA HIS A 271 5.19 -32.22 23.31
C HIS A 271 4.77 -32.81 21.94
N THR A 272 4.79 -31.97 20.89
CA THR A 272 5.61 -32.20 19.68
C THR A 272 5.85 -30.85 18.97
N LEU A 273 7.12 -30.53 18.77
CA LEU A 273 7.62 -29.34 18.08
C LEU A 273 7.34 -29.44 16.57
N GLU A 274 6.47 -28.58 16.03
CA GLU A 274 6.54 -28.20 14.61
C GLU A 274 6.62 -26.68 14.44
N ASN A 275 7.79 -26.29 13.96
CA ASN A 275 8.22 -24.96 13.58
C ASN A 275 7.27 -24.34 12.53
N SER A 276 6.59 -23.26 12.88
CA SER A 276 5.94 -22.37 11.92
C SER A 276 6.29 -20.92 12.23
N GLY A 277 6.96 -20.29 11.26
CA GLY A 277 7.65 -19.01 11.40
C GLY A 277 6.74 -17.87 11.84
N ALA A 278 6.92 -17.45 13.09
CA ALA A 278 6.50 -16.16 13.57
C ALA A 278 7.50 -15.09 13.09
N VAL A 279 6.93 -13.98 12.63
CA VAL A 279 7.63 -12.77 12.19
C VAL A 279 8.49 -12.24 13.35
N PRO A 280 9.75 -11.79 13.16
CA PRO A 280 10.56 -11.30 14.26
C PRO A 280 9.93 -10.02 14.82
N CYS A 281 9.45 -10.08 16.06
CA CYS A 281 9.21 -8.88 16.84
C CYS A 281 10.57 -8.23 17.12
N CYS A 282 10.64 -6.91 17.04
CA CYS A 282 11.81 -6.13 17.38
C CYS A 282 12.07 -6.16 18.90
N SER A 283 12.57 -7.29 19.41
CA SER A 283 13.06 -7.43 20.77
C SER A 283 14.43 -6.75 20.87
N SER A 284 14.45 -5.50 21.32
CA SER A 284 15.70 -4.90 21.82
C SER A 284 15.86 -5.33 23.27
N THR A 285 16.50 -6.47 23.50
CA THR A 285 16.84 -6.94 24.84
C THR A 285 17.97 -6.06 25.37
N PHE A 286 17.68 -5.14 26.26
CA PHE A 286 18.71 -4.39 26.99
C PHE A 286 19.12 -5.22 28.21
N HIS A 287 20.31 -5.82 28.15
CA HIS A 287 20.91 -6.46 29.32
C HIS A 287 21.45 -5.39 30.28
N SER A 288 21.01 -5.45 31.52
CA SER A 288 21.49 -4.61 32.61
C SER A 288 22.85 -5.14 33.07
N GLY A 289 23.94 -4.53 32.61
CA GLY A 289 25.27 -4.87 33.11
C GLY A 289 26.36 -4.00 32.49
N GLY A 290 26.76 -2.93 33.19
CA GLY A 290 28.00 -2.20 32.89
C GLY A 290 27.92 -0.68 33.02
N HIS A 291 28.43 -0.19 34.15
CA HIS A 291 28.95 1.15 34.45
C HIS A 291 28.25 2.41 33.89
N PHE A 292 27.65 3.12 34.84
CA PHE A 292 27.12 4.47 34.76
C PHE A 292 28.26 5.48 34.55
N CYS A 293 28.35 6.09 33.36
CA CYS A 293 29.00 7.39 33.20
C CYS A 293 27.90 8.45 33.11
N ARG A 294 27.75 9.16 34.23
CA ARG A 294 26.83 10.27 34.40
C ARG A 294 27.36 11.45 33.58
N ASP A 295 26.69 11.79 32.49
CA ASP A 295 26.88 13.09 31.84
C ASP A 295 25.64 13.95 32.05
N THR A 296 25.83 15.02 32.81
CA THR A 296 24.84 16.04 33.15
C THR A 296 24.67 16.96 31.96
N SER A 297 23.66 16.71 31.13
CA SER A 297 23.08 17.69 30.19
C SER A 297 21.68 17.24 29.79
N LEU A 298 20.74 17.39 30.72
CA LEU A 298 19.32 17.12 30.51
C LEU A 298 18.65 18.40 30.00
N GLU A 299 18.92 18.75 28.75
CA GLU A 299 18.10 19.71 28.02
C GLU A 299 16.81 18.99 27.61
N GLN A 300 15.77 19.19 28.41
CA GLN A 300 14.38 18.96 27.99
C GLN A 300 14.13 19.84 26.77
N ASN A 301 14.19 19.26 25.57
CA ASN A 301 13.64 19.89 24.38
C ASN A 301 12.13 19.59 24.34
N PRO A 302 11.24 20.55 24.65
CA PRO A 302 9.86 20.44 24.25
C PRO A 302 9.84 20.48 22.73
N GLY A 303 9.63 19.32 22.09
CA GLY A 303 9.45 19.25 20.64
C GLY A 303 8.32 20.21 20.22
N PRO A 304 8.43 20.88 19.06
CA PRO A 304 7.49 21.91 18.66
C PRO A 304 6.06 21.35 18.59
N SER A 305 5.14 22.15 19.11
CA SER A 305 3.70 21.93 19.14
C SER A 305 3.16 21.55 17.76
N CYS A 306 2.23 20.60 17.76
CA CYS A 306 1.55 20.08 16.58
C CYS A 306 0.56 21.12 16.01
N THR A 307 1.06 22.08 15.23
CA THR A 307 0.20 22.96 14.41
C THR A 307 0.75 23.28 13.01
N ASP A 308 2.04 23.07 12.70
CA ASP A 308 2.62 23.55 11.43
C ASP A 308 3.04 22.44 10.45
N TRP A 309 2.12 21.55 10.13
CA TRP A 309 2.10 20.90 8.81
C TRP A 309 0.76 21.22 8.18
N PRO A 310 0.70 21.70 6.91
CA PRO A 310 -0.56 22.06 6.29
C PRO A 310 -1.43 20.81 6.19
N GLY A 311 -2.36 20.69 7.14
CA GLY A 311 -3.47 19.77 7.07
C GLY A 311 -4.32 20.12 5.85
N PRO A 312 -5.11 19.18 5.33
CA PRO A 312 -6.03 19.47 4.25
C PRO A 312 -7.03 20.52 4.75
N TYR A 313 -6.88 21.76 4.27
CA TYR A 313 -7.91 22.77 4.41
C TYR A 313 -9.22 22.16 3.93
N LEU A 314 -10.20 22.15 4.82
CA LEU A 314 -11.60 21.94 4.52
C LEU A 314 -12.01 22.98 3.48
N LEU A 315 -11.95 22.61 2.20
CA LEU A 315 -12.63 23.34 1.16
C LEU A 315 -14.04 22.76 1.04
N GLU A 316 -14.99 23.48 1.63
CA GLU A 316 -16.41 23.26 1.38
C GLU A 316 -16.67 23.26 -0.14
N LYS A 317 -17.45 22.28 -0.60
CA LYS A 317 -17.91 22.24 -1.99
C LYS A 317 -18.98 23.32 -2.16
N PRO A 318 -18.89 24.20 -3.17
CA PRO A 318 -20.01 25.06 -3.50
C PRO A 318 -21.16 24.19 -4.04
N GLU A 319 -22.36 24.51 -3.56
CA GLU A 319 -23.61 23.88 -3.94
C GLU A 319 -23.86 24.03 -5.45
N SER A 320 -24.25 22.94 -6.09
CA SER A 320 -24.75 22.98 -7.45
C SER A 320 -26.22 23.40 -7.43
N SER A 321 -26.52 24.66 -7.75
CA SER A 321 -27.85 25.08 -8.17
C SER A 321 -27.85 25.26 -9.69
N GLY A 322 -28.77 24.54 -10.35
CA GLY A 322 -28.99 24.63 -11.79
C GLY A 322 -29.82 25.85 -12.17
N GLY A 323 -29.60 26.37 -13.39
CA GLY A 323 -30.45 27.37 -13.99
C GLY A 323 -30.02 27.68 -15.43
N ARG A 324 -30.79 27.20 -16.41
CA ARG A 324 -30.59 27.45 -17.85
C ARG A 324 -30.94 28.90 -18.23
N ARG A 325 -30.17 29.46 -19.17
CA ARG A 325 -30.51 30.39 -20.29
C ARG A 325 -29.15 30.86 -20.84
N GLY A 326 -28.63 30.47 -22.01
CA GLY A 326 -29.23 30.50 -23.34
C GLY A 326 -29.08 31.89 -23.93
N HIS A 327 -27.97 32.23 -24.60
CA HIS A 327 -27.90 33.12 -25.77
C HIS A 327 -26.55 32.98 -26.51
N SER A 328 -26.68 32.80 -27.83
CA SER A 328 -25.68 32.89 -28.89
C SER A 328 -24.82 34.15 -28.79
N TRP A 329 -23.56 34.11 -29.27
CA TRP A 329 -23.03 35.14 -30.18
C TRP A 329 -21.79 34.67 -30.94
N GLN A 330 -21.74 35.12 -32.20
CA GLN A 330 -20.94 34.62 -33.31
C GLN A 330 -19.48 35.11 -33.31
N SER A 331 -18.65 34.28 -33.95
CA SER A 331 -17.28 34.52 -34.38
C SER A 331 -17.18 35.64 -35.42
N LYS A 332 -16.20 36.54 -35.26
CA LYS A 332 -15.59 37.28 -36.38
C LYS A 332 -14.09 37.18 -36.27
N GLY A 333 -13.48 36.48 -37.23
CA GLY A 333 -12.06 36.59 -37.53
C GLY A 333 -11.81 37.78 -38.46
N VAL A 334 -10.64 38.42 -38.33
CA VAL A 334 -10.07 39.32 -39.34
C VAL A 334 -8.56 39.09 -39.43
N ARG A 335 -8.05 39.35 -40.64
CA ARG A 335 -6.86 38.84 -41.31
C ARG A 335 -5.53 39.44 -40.83
N ILE A 336 -4.50 38.65 -41.08
CA ILE A 336 -3.07 38.98 -41.11
C ILE A 336 -2.76 39.94 -42.27
N THR A 337 -1.95 40.97 -42.02
CA THR A 337 -1.08 41.57 -43.03
C THR A 337 0.33 41.75 -42.46
N LYS A 338 1.32 41.19 -43.16
CA LYS A 338 2.75 41.43 -42.97
C LYS A 338 3.12 42.78 -43.59
N SER A 339 4.03 43.53 -42.96
CA SER A 339 4.96 44.39 -43.69
C SER A 339 6.31 44.45 -42.96
N SER A 340 7.37 44.55 -43.75
CA SER A 340 8.78 44.40 -43.41
C SER A 340 9.53 45.73 -43.43
N LYS A 341 10.67 45.77 -42.70
CA LYS A 341 11.85 46.67 -42.86
C LYS A 341 11.58 48.15 -42.50
N LYS A 342 12.49 48.93 -41.90
CA LYS A 342 13.96 48.98 -41.99
C LYS A 342 14.53 49.83 -40.82
N SER A 343 15.82 49.62 -40.57
CA SER A 343 16.73 50.27 -39.62
C SER A 343 16.71 51.81 -39.55
N LYS A 344 16.96 52.36 -38.36
CA LYS A 344 18.25 52.96 -37.99
C LYS A 344 18.37 53.04 -36.47
#